data_AF-A0A9W5RGQ2-F1
#
_entry.id   AF-A0A9W5RGQ2-F1
#
_cell.length_a   1.000
_cell.length_b   1.000
_cell.length_c   1.000
_cell.angle_alpha   90.00
_cell.angle_beta   90.00
_cell.angle_gamma   90.00
#
_symmetry.space_group_name_H-M   'P 1'
#
loop_
_entity.id
_entity.type
_entity.pdbx_description
1 polymer ?
#
loop_
_entity_poly.entity_id
_entity_poly.type
_entity_poly.pdbx_seq_one_letter_code
_entity_poly.pdbx_strand_id
1 'polypeptide(L)'
;MLNDKLNVLLANYAVEAHKIHNFHWYVSGPSFYNVHTDLDKVYGAMYDQLDEVAELILMNDGSPLGSMDSFLKNATLSEAAEGFKKPQEIFDAILADYEAIRAFAAEI
;
A
#
# COMPACT_ATOMS: atom_id res chain seq x y z
N MET A 1 14.63 -15.07 5.66
CA MET A 1 15.90 -14.35 5.35
C MET A 1 15.55 -12.91 4.96
N LEU A 2 16.53 -12.00 4.81
CA LEU A 2 16.27 -10.57 4.55
C LEU A 2 15.33 -10.32 3.36
N ASN A 3 15.61 -10.95 2.21
CA ASN A 3 14.81 -10.80 1.00
C ASN A 3 13.36 -11.33 1.16
N ASP A 4 13.12 -12.31 2.03
CA ASP A 4 11.76 -12.79 2.31
C ASP A 4 10.95 -11.73 3.05
N LYS A 5 11.57 -11.05 4.03
CA LYS A 5 10.92 -9.93 4.74
C LYS A 5 10.69 -8.75 3.82
N LEU A 6 11.67 -8.42 2.97
CA LEU A 6 11.52 -7.36 1.97
C LEU A 6 10.39 -7.67 0.98
N ASN A 7 10.21 -8.93 0.59
CA ASN A 7 9.10 -9.33 -0.27
C ASN A 7 7.72 -9.18 0.40
N VAL A 8 7.62 -9.39 1.72
CA VAL A 8 6.39 -9.08 2.47
C VAL A 8 6.16 -7.57 2.55
N LEU A 9 7.21 -6.76 2.79
CA LEU A 9 7.11 -5.30 2.78
C LEU A 9 6.67 -4.77 1.40
N LEU A 10 7.26 -5.31 0.33
CA LEU A 10 6.90 -5.02 -1.06
C LEU A 10 5.42 -5.32 -1.33
N ALA A 11 4.94 -6.49 -0.89
CA ALA A 11 3.55 -6.88 -1.03
C ALA A 11 2.59 -5.95 -0.25
N ASN A 12 2.98 -5.51 0.95
CA ASN A 12 2.21 -4.55 1.73
C ASN A 12 2.10 -3.20 1.02
N TYR A 13 3.19 -2.67 0.46
CA TYR A 13 3.14 -1.44 -0.33
C TYR A 13 2.25 -1.59 -1.58
N ALA A 14 2.31 -2.72 -2.28
CA ALA A 14 1.47 -2.97 -3.45
C ALA A 14 -0.02 -2.99 -3.11
N VAL A 15 -0.40 -3.73 -2.06
CA VAL A 15 -1.79 -3.81 -1.60
C VAL A 15 -2.28 -2.45 -1.11
N GLU A 16 -1.46 -1.72 -0.34
CA GLU A 16 -1.85 -0.41 0.17
C GLU A 16 -1.97 0.64 -0.93
N ALA A 17 -1.03 0.70 -1.88
CA ALA A 17 -1.13 1.60 -3.02
C ALA A 17 -2.43 1.36 -3.81
N HIS A 18 -2.77 0.09 -4.07
CA HIS A 18 -4.02 -0.23 -4.76
C HIS A 18 -5.26 0.08 -3.92
N LYS A 19 -5.21 -0.16 -2.59
CA LYS A 19 -6.29 0.19 -1.66
C LYS A 19 -6.57 1.69 -1.64
N ILE A 20 -5.54 2.52 -1.58
CA ILE A 20 -5.67 3.98 -1.59
C ILE A 20 -6.18 4.46 -2.95
N HIS A 21 -5.77 3.83 -4.05
CA HIS A 21 -6.32 4.10 -5.38
C HIS A 21 -7.82 3.73 -5.46
N ASN A 22 -8.24 2.62 -4.85
CA ASN A 22 -9.65 2.26 -4.69
C ASN A 22 -10.41 3.35 -3.90
N PHE A 23 -9.87 3.81 -2.76
CA PHE A 23 -10.46 4.93 -2.00
C PHE A 23 -10.51 6.24 -2.80
N HIS A 24 -9.52 6.50 -3.66
CA HIS A 24 -9.53 7.64 -4.57
C HIS A 24 -10.74 7.58 -5.53
N TRP A 25 -11.10 6.39 -6.02
CA TRP A 25 -12.32 6.21 -6.83
C TRP A 25 -13.62 6.32 -6.01
N TYR A 26 -13.61 5.84 -4.77
CA TYR A 26 -14.82 5.65 -3.96
C TYR A 26 -14.99 6.65 -2.80
N VAL A 27 -14.16 7.68 -2.67
CA VAL A 27 -14.40 8.73 -1.68
C VAL A 27 -15.68 9.49 -2.03
N SER A 28 -16.45 9.89 -1.02
CA SER A 28 -17.71 10.62 -1.19
C SER A 28 -17.92 11.69 -0.12
N GLY A 29 -18.86 12.61 -0.36
CA GLY A 29 -19.23 13.66 0.61
C GLY A 29 -18.64 15.04 0.30
N PRO A 30 -18.86 16.03 1.19
CA PRO A 30 -18.58 17.44 0.90
C PRO A 30 -17.11 17.76 0.62
N SER A 31 -16.19 16.95 1.14
CA SER A 31 -14.74 17.10 0.96
C SER A 31 -14.18 16.28 -0.22
N PHE A 32 -15.04 15.68 -1.05
CA PHE A 32 -14.67 14.78 -2.15
C PHE A 32 -13.45 15.26 -2.93
N TYR A 33 -13.51 16.46 -3.50
CA TYR A 33 -12.48 16.95 -4.42
C TYR A 33 -11.09 17.03 -3.77
N ASN A 34 -11.02 17.56 -2.54
CA ASN A 34 -9.75 17.69 -1.82
C ASN A 34 -9.19 16.31 -1.50
N VAL A 35 -10.03 15.43 -0.92
CA VAL A 35 -9.59 14.10 -0.48
C VAL A 35 -9.21 13.23 -1.68
N HIS A 36 -9.99 13.24 -2.75
CA HIS A 36 -9.68 12.55 -4.00
C HIS A 36 -8.32 12.97 -4.57
N THR A 37 -8.07 14.28 -4.63
CA THR A 37 -6.79 14.83 -5.13
C THR A 37 -5.62 14.53 -4.20
N ASP A 38 -5.83 14.50 -2.89
CA ASP A 38 -4.78 14.17 -1.94
C ASP A 38 -4.43 12.67 -1.97
N LEU A 39 -5.44 11.80 -2.09
CA LEU A 39 -5.21 10.34 -2.21
C LEU A 39 -4.36 9.99 -3.45
N ASP A 40 -4.44 10.78 -4.52
CA ASP A 40 -3.60 10.64 -5.73
C ASP A 40 -2.11 10.67 -5.40
N LYS A 41 -1.71 11.67 -4.60
CA LYS A 41 -0.33 11.84 -4.16
C LYS A 41 0.09 10.73 -3.21
N VAL A 42 -0.82 10.30 -2.34
CA VAL A 42 -0.54 9.29 -1.32
C VAL A 42 -0.29 7.92 -1.96
N TYR A 43 -1.16 7.45 -2.86
CA TYR A 43 -0.90 6.16 -3.52
C TYR A 43 0.30 6.26 -4.48
N GLY A 44 0.52 7.43 -5.09
CA GLY A 44 1.70 7.67 -5.93
C GLY A 44 3.00 7.47 -5.16
N ALA A 45 3.11 8.09 -3.98
CA ALA A 45 4.27 7.87 -3.10
C ALA A 45 4.44 6.39 -2.75
N MET A 46 3.34 5.69 -2.43
CA MET A 46 3.41 4.26 -2.12
C MET A 46 3.94 3.39 -3.27
N TYR A 47 3.65 3.75 -4.52
CA TYR A 47 4.27 3.08 -5.67
C TYR A 47 5.76 3.40 -5.78
N ASP A 48 6.20 4.61 -5.44
CA ASP A 48 7.63 4.93 -5.37
C ASP A 48 8.34 4.07 -4.30
N GLN A 49 7.75 3.91 -3.11
CA GLN A 49 8.30 3.03 -2.07
C GLN A 49 8.31 1.55 -2.48
N LEU A 50 7.28 1.10 -3.21
CA LEU A 50 7.24 -0.25 -3.77
C LEU A 50 8.44 -0.49 -4.69
N ASP A 51 8.71 0.44 -5.60
CA ASP A 51 9.81 0.35 -6.55
C ASP A 51 11.16 0.31 -5.83
N GLU A 52 11.40 1.21 -4.87
CA GLU A 52 12.62 1.24 -4.06
C GLU A 52 12.89 -0.11 -3.36
N VAL A 53 11.86 -0.75 -2.80
CA VAL A 53 11.99 -2.06 -2.15
C VAL A 53 12.27 -3.16 -3.17
N ALA A 54 11.61 -3.13 -4.33
CA ALA A 54 11.84 -4.12 -5.39
C ALA A 54 13.27 -4.05 -5.91
N GLU A 55 13.78 -2.84 -6.15
CA GLU A 55 15.17 -2.61 -6.56
C GLU A 55 16.17 -3.05 -5.49
N LEU A 56 15.90 -2.78 -4.20
CA LEU A 56 16.74 -3.25 -3.10
C LEU A 56 16.83 -4.78 -3.05
N ILE A 57 15.73 -5.49 -3.31
CA ILE A 57 15.74 -6.95 -3.38
C ILE A 57 16.65 -7.43 -4.52
N LEU A 58 16.57 -6.79 -5.70
CA LEU A 58 17.44 -7.11 -6.84
C LEU A 58 18.92 -6.83 -6.55
N MET A 59 19.22 -5.71 -5.87
CA MET A 59 20.59 -5.37 -5.44
C MET A 59 21.17 -6.38 -4.46
N ASN A 60 20.32 -7.10 -3.72
CA ASN A 60 20.69 -8.18 -2.80
C ASN A 60 20.61 -9.58 -3.44
N ASP A 61 20.77 -9.67 -4.77
CA ASP A 61 20.69 -10.90 -5.57
C ASP A 61 19.37 -11.70 -5.36
N GLY A 62 18.31 -11.02 -4.92
CA GLY A 62 16.99 -11.58 -4.69
C GLY A 62 16.08 -11.50 -5.91
N SER A 63 14.86 -12.01 -5.76
CA SER A 63 13.80 -11.89 -6.77
C SER A 63 12.57 -11.23 -6.15
N PRO A 64 12.21 -10.00 -6.55
CA PRO A 64 11.04 -9.32 -6.03
C PRO A 64 9.75 -10.00 -6.52
N LEU A 65 8.72 -10.01 -5.67
CA LEU A 65 7.36 -10.35 -6.11
C LEU A 65 6.88 -9.31 -7.14
N GLY A 66 6.16 -9.75 -8.17
CA GLY A 66 5.77 -8.86 -9.28
C GLY A 66 4.38 -9.09 -9.86
N SER A 67 3.59 -10.01 -9.31
CA SER A 67 2.22 -10.28 -9.74
C SER A 67 1.23 -9.95 -8.63
N MET A 68 0.00 -9.55 -9.00
CA MET A 68 -1.07 -9.30 -8.02
C MET A 68 -1.34 -10.54 -7.15
N ASP A 69 -1.39 -11.74 -7.75
CA ASP A 69 -1.54 -12.99 -7.01
C ASP A 69 -0.43 -13.20 -5.97
N SER A 70 0.83 -12.91 -6.33
CA SER A 70 1.94 -12.99 -5.39
C SER A 70 1.84 -11.94 -4.28
N PHE A 71 1.40 -10.72 -4.58
CA PHE A 71 1.24 -9.70 -3.54
C PHE A 71 0.13 -10.10 -2.56
N LEU A 72 -1.04 -10.51 -3.04
CA LEU A 72 -2.16 -10.91 -2.18
C LEU A 72 -1.85 -12.13 -1.31
N LYS A 73 -1.02 -13.05 -1.80
CA LYS A 73 -0.59 -14.23 -1.02
C LYS A 73 0.41 -13.91 0.10
N ASN A 74 1.15 -12.82 -0.01
CA ASN A 74 2.27 -12.51 0.89
C ASN A 74 2.05 -11.27 1.75
N ALA A 75 1.15 -10.36 1.36
CA ALA A 75 0.82 -9.18 2.14
C ALA A 75 0.17 -9.58 3.48
N THR A 76 0.45 -8.79 4.51
CA THR A 76 -0.25 -8.82 5.79
C THR A 76 -1.43 -7.86 5.84
N LEU A 77 -1.55 -6.96 4.85
CA LEU A 77 -2.66 -6.05 4.67
C LEU A 77 -3.75 -6.67 3.79
N SER A 78 -4.99 -6.24 3.98
CA SER A 78 -6.13 -6.64 3.14
C SER A 78 -6.47 -5.56 2.12
N GLU A 79 -7.11 -5.92 1.01
CA GLU A 79 -7.63 -4.95 0.04
C GLU A 79 -8.84 -4.16 0.59
N ALA A 80 -9.18 -3.04 -0.05
CA ALA A 80 -10.47 -2.37 0.16
C ALA A 80 -11.56 -3.05 -0.66
N ALA A 81 -12.71 -3.29 -0.03
CA ALA A 81 -13.93 -3.60 -0.76
C ALA A 81 -14.39 -2.37 -1.57
N GLU A 82 -14.96 -2.62 -2.75
CA GLU A 82 -15.61 -1.58 -3.56
C GLU A 82 -16.76 -0.90 -2.81
N GLY A 83 -17.01 0.35 -3.17
CA GLY A 83 -18.18 1.11 -2.72
C GLY A 83 -17.84 2.36 -1.92
N PHE A 84 -18.75 3.33 -1.97
CA PHE A 84 -18.47 4.67 -1.47
C PHE A 84 -18.18 4.71 0.04
N LYS A 85 -17.14 5.46 0.41
CA LYS A 85 -16.69 5.66 1.80
C LYS A 85 -16.64 7.15 2.15
N LYS A 86 -16.80 7.45 3.43
CA LYS A 86 -16.58 8.80 3.96
C LYS A 86 -15.07 9.03 4.20
N PRO A 87 -14.59 10.27 4.14
CA PRO A 87 -13.17 10.58 4.35
C PRO A 87 -12.60 10.05 5.67
N GLN A 88 -13.35 10.12 6.76
CA GLN A 88 -12.88 9.63 8.06
C GLN A 88 -12.58 8.12 8.01
N GLU A 89 -13.47 7.33 7.42
CA GLU A 89 -13.28 5.87 7.29
C GLU A 89 -12.04 5.54 6.45
N ILE A 90 -11.79 6.33 5.39
CA ILE A 90 -10.60 6.19 4.54
C ILE A 90 -9.33 6.52 5.34
N PHE A 91 -9.31 7.66 6.04
CA PHE A 91 -8.13 8.09 6.80
C PHE A 91 -7.80 7.17 7.96
N ASP A 92 -8.82 6.65 8.65
CA ASP A 92 -8.62 5.67 9.73
C ASP A 92 -8.00 4.38 9.20
N ALA A 93 -8.45 3.90 8.03
CA ALA A 93 -7.88 2.72 7.38
C ALA A 93 -6.42 2.96 6.97
N ILE A 94 -6.14 4.04 6.23
CA ILE A 94 -4.78 4.39 5.78
C ILE A 94 -3.84 4.56 6.97
N LEU A 95 -4.27 5.23 8.04
CA LEU A 95 -3.42 5.42 9.22
C LEU A 95 -3.06 4.08 9.86
N ALA A 96 -4.04 3.18 10.04
CA ALA A 96 -3.80 1.86 10.61
C ALA A 96 -2.82 1.04 9.76
N ASP A 97 -2.97 1.06 8.44
CA ASP A 97 -2.10 0.35 7.50
C ASP A 97 -0.68 0.95 7.48
N TYR A 98 -0.55 2.28 7.52
CA TYR A 98 0.75 2.95 7.65
C TYR A 98 1.47 2.58 8.94
N GLU A 99 0.74 2.50 10.05
CA GLU A 99 1.32 2.10 11.34
C GLU A 99 1.79 0.63 11.31
N ALA A 100 1.01 -0.24 10.66
CA ALA A 100 1.37 -1.65 10.47
C ALA A 100 2.62 -1.79 9.57
N ILE A 101 2.67 -1.09 8.44
CA ILE A 101 3.84 -1.05 7.55
C ILE A 101 5.07 -0.55 8.29
N ARG A 102 4.94 0.56 9.02
CA ARG A 102 6.06 1.15 9.78
C ARG A 102 6.57 0.19 10.86
N ALA A 103 5.67 -0.47 11.59
CA ALA A 103 6.04 -1.45 12.60
C ALA A 103 6.78 -2.64 11.97
N PHE A 104 6.26 -3.18 10.87
CA PHE A 104 6.89 -4.29 10.16
C PHE A 104 8.27 -3.91 9.60
N ALA A 105 8.39 -2.74 8.97
CA ALA A 105 9.64 -2.25 8.41
C ALA A 105 10.73 -2.05 9.48
N ALA A 106 10.37 -1.70 10.71
CA ALA A 106 11.33 -1.58 11.82
C ALA A 106 11.92 -2.92 12.29
N GLU A 107 11.37 -4.05 11.84
CA GLU A 107 11.85 -5.40 12.15
C GLU A 107 12.73 -6.02 11.05
N ILE A 108 12.95 -5.30 9.94
CA ILE A 108 13.78 -5.73 8.80
C ILE A 108 15.23 -5.30 9.02
#